data_AF-A0A8T4YZY2-F1
#
_entry.id   AF-A0A8T4YZY2-F1
#
_cell.length_a   1.000
_cell.length_b   1.000
_cell.length_c   1.000
_cell.angle_alpha   90.00
_cell.angle_beta   90.00
_cell.angle_gamma   90.00
#
_symmetry.space_group_name_H-M   'P 1'
#
loop_
_entity.id
_entity.type
_entity.pdbx_description
1 polymer ?
#
loop_
_entity_poly.entity_id
_entity_poly.type
_entity_poly.pdbx_seq_one_letter_code
_entity_poly.pdbx_strand_id
1 'polypeptide(L)'
;IGSIPVTPEGVPTPALITKAAVDLAGLPVLVADAGSKVKPKVPFIDLGGSPGKDIRFGHAVKDATTIFENSKTLGLNLARTSEFLVLGESIPG
;
A
#
# COMPACT_ATOMS: atom_id res chain seq x y z
N ILE A 1 -4.17 -23.11 1.74
CA ILE A 1 -4.56 -21.70 1.53
C ILE A 1 -4.20 -20.96 2.80
N GLY A 2 -3.22 -20.06 2.73
CA GLY A 2 -2.60 -19.43 3.89
C GLY A 2 -3.55 -18.49 4.63
N SER A 3 -3.44 -18.46 5.96
CA SER A 3 -4.25 -17.61 6.83
C SER A 3 -4.08 -16.13 6.47
N ILE A 4 -5.18 -15.39 6.51
CA ILE A 4 -5.16 -13.92 6.51
C ILE A 4 -4.36 -13.41 7.72
N PRO A 5 -3.73 -12.22 7.65
CA PRO A 5 -3.09 -11.62 8.81
C PRO A 5 -4.09 -11.45 9.96
N VAL A 6 -3.64 -11.75 11.18
CA VAL A 6 -4.39 -11.61 12.43
C VAL A 6 -3.51 -10.92 13.47
N THR A 7 -4.12 -10.19 14.40
CA THR A 7 -3.40 -9.72 15.60
C THR A 7 -3.06 -10.90 16.52
N PRO A 8 -2.18 -10.72 17.52
CA PRO A 8 -1.91 -11.76 18.52
C PRO A 8 -3.17 -12.26 19.25
N GLU A 9 -4.19 -11.40 19.39
CA GLU A 9 -5.48 -11.73 20.00
C GLU A 9 -6.45 -12.43 19.02
N GLY A 10 -6.03 -12.64 17.78
CA GLY A 10 -6.83 -13.32 16.75
C GLY A 10 -7.79 -12.40 15.97
N VAL A 11 -7.69 -11.08 16.13
CA VAL A 11 -8.52 -10.14 15.36
C VAL A 11 -8.04 -10.15 13.91
N PRO A 12 -8.90 -10.44 12.91
CA PRO A 12 -8.49 -10.51 11.52
C PRO A 12 -8.18 -9.13 10.95
N THR A 13 -7.37 -9.12 9.88
CA THR A 13 -7.00 -7.89 9.18
C THR A 13 -8.23 -7.06 8.77
N PRO A 14 -8.18 -5.72 8.94
CA PRO A 14 -9.18 -4.80 8.40
C PRO A 14 -9.36 -4.91 6.88
N ALA A 15 -8.39 -5.49 6.15
CA ALA A 15 -8.50 -5.71 4.72
C ALA A 15 -9.72 -6.55 4.31
N LEU A 16 -10.30 -7.34 5.23
CA LEU A 16 -11.58 -8.01 5.00
C LEU A 16 -12.73 -7.02 4.75
N ILE A 17 -12.76 -5.91 5.48
CA ILE A 17 -13.77 -4.86 5.31
C ILE A 17 -13.57 -4.18 3.96
N THR A 18 -12.33 -3.82 3.63
CA THR A 18 -11.99 -3.24 2.32
C THR A 18 -12.39 -4.17 1.19
N LYS A 19 -12.10 -5.48 1.31
CA LYS A 19 -12.46 -6.49 0.31
C LYS A 19 -13.98 -6.57 0.12
N ALA A 20 -14.75 -6.62 1.21
CA ALA A 20 -16.21 -6.63 1.14
C ALA A 20 -16.77 -5.38 0.46
N ALA A 21 -16.27 -4.19 0.82
CA ALA A 21 -16.70 -2.93 0.22
C ALA A 21 -16.38 -2.85 -1.28
N VAL A 22 -15.16 -3.23 -1.67
CA VAL A 22 -14.72 -3.29 -3.07
C VAL A 22 -15.60 -4.24 -3.89
N ASP A 23 -15.86 -5.45 -3.37
CA ASP A 23 -16.65 -6.46 -4.08
C ASP A 23 -18.11 -6.04 -4.21
N LEU A 24 -18.72 -5.47 -3.15
CA LEU A 24 -20.11 -5.03 -3.18
C LEU A 24 -20.35 -3.83 -4.11
N ALA A 25 -19.40 -2.90 -4.17
CA ALA A 25 -19.52 -1.69 -4.98
C ALA A 25 -18.83 -1.81 -6.36
N GLY A 26 -18.20 -2.95 -6.67
CA GLY A 26 -17.51 -3.18 -7.95
C GLY A 26 -16.36 -2.20 -8.20
N LEU A 27 -15.65 -1.78 -7.15
CA LEU A 27 -14.65 -0.71 -7.23
C LEU A 27 -13.36 -1.21 -7.89
N PRO A 28 -12.75 -0.43 -8.80
CA PRO A 28 -11.40 -0.73 -9.28
C PRO A 28 -10.39 -0.57 -8.16
N VAL A 29 -9.43 -1.49 -8.06
CA VAL A 29 -8.35 -1.47 -7.07
C VAL A 29 -7.00 -1.50 -7.77
N LEU A 30 -6.11 -0.62 -7.32
CA LEU A 30 -4.72 -0.55 -7.74
C LEU A 30 -3.82 -0.67 -6.52
N VAL A 31 -2.87 -1.59 -6.55
CA VAL A 31 -1.89 -1.77 -5.48
C VAL A 31 -0.62 -0.97 -5.81
N ALA A 32 -0.15 -0.15 -4.87
CA ALA A 32 1.13 0.55 -4.98
C ALA A 32 2.07 0.09 -3.85
N ASP A 33 3.30 -0.29 -4.22
CA ASP A 33 4.32 -0.75 -3.29
C ASP A 33 5.39 0.33 -3.10
N ALA A 34 5.47 0.86 -1.87
CA ALA A 34 6.45 1.88 -1.49
C ALA A 34 7.65 1.31 -0.72
N GLY A 35 7.89 0.00 -0.75
CA GLY A 35 9.00 -0.64 -0.04
C GLY A 35 8.59 -1.79 0.88
N SER A 36 7.63 -2.63 0.48
CA SER A 36 7.34 -3.83 1.27
C SER A 36 8.54 -4.80 1.29
N LYS A 37 8.71 -5.53 2.40
CA LYS A 37 9.76 -6.56 2.51
C LYS A 37 9.48 -7.77 1.61
N VAL A 38 8.21 -8.13 1.47
CA VAL A 38 7.75 -9.22 0.61
C VAL A 38 6.78 -8.62 -0.39
N LYS A 39 7.17 -8.60 -1.66
CA LYS A 39 6.39 -7.97 -2.73
C LYS A 39 5.04 -8.70 -2.93
N PRO A 40 3.96 -7.97 -3.27
CA PRO A 40 2.65 -8.57 -3.55
C PRO A 40 2.72 -9.59 -4.69
N LYS A 41 1.95 -10.68 -4.59
CA LYS A 41 1.80 -11.70 -5.65
C LYS A 41 0.63 -11.41 -6.59
N VAL A 42 0.38 -10.13 -6.86
CA VAL A 42 -0.66 -9.58 -7.73
C VAL A 42 -0.05 -8.43 -8.52
N PRO A 43 -0.66 -7.93 -9.61
CA PRO A 43 -0.17 -6.72 -10.27
C PRO A 43 -0.13 -5.54 -9.30
N PHE A 44 1.00 -4.82 -9.26
CA PHE A 44 1.21 -3.64 -8.44
C PHE A 44 2.11 -2.63 -9.16
N ILE A 45 2.07 -1.38 -8.72
CA ILE A 45 3.00 -0.33 -9.15
C ILE A 45 4.12 -0.23 -8.12
N ASP A 46 5.37 -0.43 -8.56
CA ASP A 46 6.53 -0.21 -7.71
C ASP A 46 6.88 1.30 -7.68
N LEU A 47 6.92 1.89 -6.49
CA LEU A 47 7.26 3.30 -6.30
C LEU A 47 8.77 3.51 -6.08
N GLY A 48 9.58 2.45 -6.16
CA GLY A 48 11.03 2.51 -6.03
C GLY A 48 11.52 2.53 -4.58
N GLY A 49 10.68 2.08 -3.64
CA GLY A 49 11.01 2.05 -2.23
C GLY A 49 11.67 0.75 -1.76
N SER A 50 12.23 0.81 -0.55
CA SER A 50 12.79 -0.34 0.17
C SER A 50 12.25 -0.38 1.60
N PRO A 51 12.30 -1.52 2.29
CA PRO A 51 11.84 -1.61 3.67
C PRO A 51 12.47 -0.54 4.56
N GLY A 52 11.63 0.11 5.37
CA GLY A 52 12.07 1.13 6.31
C GLY A 52 13.10 0.58 7.30
N LYS A 53 14.05 1.43 7.67
CA LYS A 53 15.00 1.16 8.77
C LYS A 53 14.35 1.50 10.11
N ASP A 54 15.03 1.09 11.18
CA ASP A 54 14.64 1.40 12.54
C ASP A 54 14.58 2.92 12.78
N ILE A 55 13.37 3.39 13.08
CA ILE A 55 13.04 4.81 13.24
C ILE A 55 13.82 5.49 14.39
N ARG A 56 14.34 4.71 15.35
CA ARG A 56 15.05 5.23 16.53
C ARG A 56 16.41 5.86 16.20
N PHE A 57 17.00 5.49 15.07
CA PHE A 57 18.33 5.95 14.65
C PHE A 57 18.29 7.08 13.60
N GLY A 58 17.09 7.54 13.24
CA GLY A 58 16.90 8.48 12.13
C GLY A 58 17.10 7.85 10.74
N HIS A 59 16.77 8.60 9.68
CA HIS A 59 16.89 8.16 8.28
C HIS A 59 16.21 6.80 7.98
N ALA A 60 14.98 6.63 8.49
CA ALA A 60 14.18 5.42 8.32
C ALA A 60 13.90 5.10 6.83
N VAL A 61 13.81 6.13 6.00
CA VAL A 61 13.53 6.01 4.56
C VAL A 61 14.75 6.44 3.77
N LYS A 62 15.40 5.50 3.07
CA LYS A 62 16.66 5.76 2.36
C LYS A 62 16.50 6.71 1.17
N ASP A 63 15.47 6.49 0.36
CA ASP A 63 15.29 7.14 -0.94
C ASP A 63 13.95 7.92 -1.01
N ALA A 64 13.64 8.65 0.06
CA ALA A 64 12.33 9.31 0.25
C ALA A 64 11.95 10.24 -0.91
N THR A 65 12.90 11.02 -1.44
CA THR A 65 12.67 11.93 -2.57
C THR A 65 12.25 11.18 -3.84
N THR A 66 12.91 10.05 -4.15
CA THR A 66 12.57 9.23 -5.32
C THR A 66 11.19 8.62 -5.17
N ILE A 67 10.86 8.07 -4.00
CA ILE A 67 9.53 7.52 -3.71
C ILE A 67 8.47 8.61 -3.90
N PHE A 68 8.74 9.81 -3.39
CA PHE A 68 7.82 10.95 -3.51
C PHE A 68 7.58 11.36 -4.97
N GLU A 69 8.62 11.55 -5.78
CA GLU A 69 8.46 11.96 -7.18
C GLU A 69 7.77 10.89 -8.03
N ASN A 70 8.06 9.60 -7.77
CA ASN A 70 7.35 8.48 -8.41
C ASN A 70 5.86 8.48 -8.02
N SER A 71 5.57 8.65 -6.73
CA SER A 71 4.19 8.69 -6.21
C SER A 71 3.41 9.87 -6.75
N LYS A 72 4.04 11.04 -6.84
CA LYS A 72 3.47 12.24 -7.45
C LYS A 72 3.13 12.03 -8.92
N THR A 73 4.04 11.41 -9.67
CA THR A 73 3.80 11.05 -11.08
C THR A 73 2.62 10.10 -11.22
N LEU A 74 2.53 9.07 -10.37
CA LEU A 74 1.37 8.18 -10.32
C LEU A 74 0.07 8.94 -10.02
N GLY A 75 0.06 9.78 -8.98
CA GLY A 75 -1.11 10.57 -8.59
C GLY A 75 -1.60 11.51 -9.70
N LEU A 76 -0.67 12.19 -10.41
CA LEU A 76 -1.01 13.05 -11.55
C LEU A 76 -1.63 12.27 -12.72
N ASN A 77 -1.19 11.03 -12.96
CA ASN A 77 -1.78 10.18 -13.97
C ASN A 77 -3.18 9.70 -13.56
N LEU A 78 -3.36 9.29 -12.30
CA LEU A 78 -4.66 8.85 -11.77
C LEU A 78 -5.69 9.98 -11.73
N ALA A 79 -5.26 11.21 -11.43
CA ALA A 79 -6.14 12.39 -11.44
C ALA A 79 -6.73 12.70 -12.82
N ARG A 80 -6.14 12.17 -13.90
CA ARG A 80 -6.69 12.29 -15.27
C ARG A 80 -7.73 11.22 -15.60
N THR A 81 -7.80 10.15 -14.81
CA THR A 81 -8.66 8.99 -15.07
C THR A 81 -9.77 8.82 -14.05
N SER A 82 -9.73 9.54 -12.93
CA SER A 82 -10.69 9.39 -11.84
C SER A 82 -10.93 10.72 -11.14
N GLU A 83 -12.21 11.05 -10.93
CA GLU A 83 -12.64 12.28 -10.23
C GLU A 83 -12.47 12.18 -8.71
N PHE A 84 -12.43 10.95 -8.17
CA PHE A 84 -12.26 10.68 -6.75
C PHE A 84 -11.30 9.50 -6.54
N LEU A 85 -10.40 9.66 -5.58
CA LEU A 85 -9.42 8.64 -5.19
C LEU A 85 -9.54 8.38 -3.69
N VAL A 86 -9.63 7.11 -3.32
CA VAL A 86 -9.53 6.65 -1.94
C VAL A 86 -8.17 6.01 -1.77
N LEU A 87 -7.35 6.56 -0.86
CA LEU A 87 -6.03 6.02 -0.55
C LEU A 87 -6.10 5.25 0.77
N GLY A 88 -5.88 3.94 0.71
CA GLY A 88 -5.67 3.09 1.88
C GLY A 88 -4.18 2.80 2.08
N GLU A 89 -3.83 2.36 3.29
CA GLU A 89 -2.49 1.91 3.63
C GLU A 89 -2.51 0.54 4.30
N SER A 90 -1.37 -0.14 4.27
CA SER A 90 -1.14 -1.34 5.06
C SER A 90 0.34 -1.41 5.43
N ILE A 91 0.72 -0.73 6.51
CA ILE A 91 2.10 -0.61 6.99
C ILE A 91 2.17 -1.13 8.42
N PRO A 92 2.64 -2.37 8.65
CA PRO A 92 2.97 -2.83 10.00
C PRO A 92 4.13 -1.97 10.57
N GLY A 93 3.92 -1.38 11.74
CA GLY A 93 4.87 -0.51 12.44
C GLY A 93 5.81 -1.26 13.38
#